data_AF-A0A2M7LTG4-F1
#
_entry.id   AF-A0A2M7LTG4-F1
#
_cell.length_a   1.000
_cell.length_b   1.000
_cell.length_c   1.000
_cell.angle_alpha   90.00
_cell.angle_beta   90.00
_cell.angle_gamma   90.00
#
_symmetry.space_group_name_H-M   'P 1'
#
loop_
_entity.id
_entity.type
_entity.pdbx_description
1 polymer ?
#
loop_
_entity_poly.entity_id
_entity_poly.type
_entity_poly.pdbx_seq_one_letter_code
_entity_poly.pdbx_strand_id
1 'polypeptide(L)'
;MVRRIQVLLLVFLLFLLSSTKILAADFKSDYQVEYFLGKTDNITTAKVIFTINITNLNSDVYVKKFSIAFPKNYLISQITAADDKGVVNPNVVNDGEKILLNLEFNDPAIGRDTTNSFHLAFLQEKIFDVSGNIWELIIPTLENQTSVSGYRAIVYLPDNSDRKISIAKPRPSLIQGNKIIWENP
;
A
#
# COMPACT_ATOMS: atom_id res chain seq x y z
N MET A 1 38.81 -47.03 -14.02
CA MET A 1 38.81 -45.92 -13.03
C MET A 1 38.61 -44.56 -13.71
N VAL A 2 39.40 -44.21 -14.74
CA VAL A 2 39.34 -42.93 -15.48
C VAL A 2 37.96 -42.59 -16.07
N ARG A 3 37.25 -43.56 -16.66
CA ARG A 3 35.92 -43.34 -17.27
C ARG A 3 34.84 -42.92 -16.26
N ARG A 4 34.93 -43.37 -14.99
CA ARG A 4 34.01 -42.96 -13.92
C ARG A 4 34.27 -41.53 -13.46
N ILE A 5 35.56 -41.14 -13.43
CA ILE A 5 36.00 -39.78 -13.10
C ILE A 5 35.53 -38.78 -14.17
N GLN A 6 35.64 -39.14 -15.45
CA GLN A 6 35.15 -38.29 -16.55
C GLN A 6 33.64 -38.06 -16.51
N VAL A 7 32.85 -39.09 -16.18
CA VAL A 7 31.40 -38.95 -16.01
C VAL A 7 31.06 -38.05 -14.82
N LEU A 8 31.78 -38.20 -13.69
CA LEU A 8 31.62 -37.34 -12.52
C LEU A 8 31.97 -35.88 -12.83
N LEU A 9 33.04 -35.65 -13.60
CA LEU A 9 33.45 -34.31 -14.02
C LEU A 9 32.42 -33.66 -14.95
N LEU A 10 31.84 -34.43 -15.87
CA LEU A 10 30.80 -33.97 -16.79
C LEU A 10 29.52 -33.59 -16.03
N VAL A 11 29.10 -34.42 -15.07
CA VAL A 11 27.94 -34.12 -14.20
C VAL A 11 28.19 -32.88 -13.35
N PHE A 12 29.40 -32.71 -12.82
CA PHE A 12 29.78 -31.50 -12.08
C PHE A 12 29.74 -30.24 -12.96
N LEU A 13 30.21 -30.32 -14.20
CA LEU A 13 30.11 -29.21 -15.16
C LEU A 13 28.66 -28.86 -15.50
N LEU A 14 27.80 -29.87 -15.65
CA LEU A 14 26.36 -29.66 -15.89
C LEU A 14 25.67 -28.99 -14.69
N PHE A 15 26.11 -29.27 -13.46
CA PHE A 15 25.65 -28.56 -12.26
C PHE A 15 26.09 -27.10 -12.22
N LEU A 16 27.31 -26.78 -12.67
CA LEU A 16 27.80 -25.39 -12.74
C LEU A 16 27.08 -24.54 -13.80
N LEU A 17 26.56 -25.19 -14.85
CA LEU A 17 25.77 -24.52 -15.90
C LEU A 17 24.31 -24.29 -15.50
N SER A 18 23.84 -24.92 -14.42
CA SER A 18 22.51 -24.71 -13.86
C SER A 18 22.51 -23.51 -12.91
N SER A 19 22.73 -22.30 -13.43
CA SER A 19 22.47 -21.08 -12.68
C SER A 19 20.98 -20.76 -12.76
N THR A 20 20.26 -20.82 -11.64
CA THR A 20 18.90 -20.30 -11.56
C THR A 20 18.97 -18.78 -11.59
N LYS A 21 18.17 -18.14 -12.46
CA LYS A 21 17.96 -16.70 -12.36
C LYS A 21 17.15 -16.44 -11.09
N ILE A 22 17.80 -15.90 -10.06
CA ILE A 22 17.10 -15.37 -8.90
C ILE A 22 16.45 -14.07 -9.37
N LEU A 23 15.13 -14.05 -9.43
CA LEU A 23 14.36 -12.83 -9.67
C LEU A 23 14.45 -11.98 -8.39
N ALA A 24 15.43 -11.08 -8.34
CA ALA A 24 15.48 -10.04 -7.32
C ALA A 24 14.40 -9.00 -7.63
N ALA A 25 13.63 -8.60 -6.62
CA ALA A 25 12.71 -7.48 -6.76
C ALA A 25 13.51 -6.18 -6.93
N ASP A 26 13.08 -5.30 -7.83
CA ASP A 26 13.77 -4.02 -8.07
C ASP A 26 13.49 -3.00 -6.96
N PHE A 27 12.34 -3.12 -6.30
CA PHE A 27 11.94 -2.28 -5.18
C PHE A 27 11.02 -3.05 -4.23
N LYS A 28 10.87 -2.51 -3.02
CA LYS A 28 9.82 -2.88 -2.07
C LYS A 28 9.03 -1.65 -1.65
N SER A 29 7.78 -1.86 -1.29
CA SER A 29 6.87 -0.81 -0.85
C SER A 29 6.28 -1.13 0.52
N ASP A 30 6.32 -0.16 1.42
CA ASP A 30 5.70 -0.21 2.74
C ASP A 30 4.61 0.85 2.81
N TYR A 31 3.44 0.48 3.31
CA TYR A 31 2.23 1.30 3.24
C TYR A 31 1.68 1.55 4.64
N GLN A 32 1.30 2.80 4.91
CA GLN A 32 0.49 3.16 6.07
C GLN A 32 -0.73 3.95 5.61
N VAL A 33 -1.93 3.46 5.92
CA VAL A 33 -3.18 4.16 5.68
C VAL A 33 -3.80 4.58 7.00
N GLU A 34 -4.13 5.86 7.11
CA GLU A 34 -4.82 6.43 8.26
C GLU A 34 -6.20 6.92 7.85
N TYR A 35 -7.24 6.38 8.49
CA TYR A 35 -8.63 6.75 8.28
C TYR A 35 -9.13 7.52 9.49
N PHE A 36 -9.48 8.80 9.30
CA PHE A 36 -10.09 9.62 10.33
C PHE A 36 -11.60 9.67 10.07
N LEU A 37 -12.36 8.86 10.80
CA LEU A 37 -13.80 8.74 10.60
C LEU A 37 -14.52 9.97 11.11
N GLY A 38 -15.48 10.44 10.32
CA GLY A 38 -16.31 11.59 10.63
C GLY A 38 -17.70 11.45 10.02
N LYS A 39 -18.52 12.46 10.29
CA LYS A 39 -19.85 12.59 9.71
C LYS A 39 -20.08 14.04 9.33
N THR A 40 -20.34 14.29 8.05
CA THR A 40 -20.65 15.62 7.52
C THR A 40 -22.05 15.54 6.89
N ASP A 41 -22.99 16.37 7.33
CA ASP A 41 -24.34 16.46 6.75
C ASP A 41 -25.07 15.12 6.60
N ASN A 42 -24.93 14.25 7.60
CA ASN A 42 -25.44 12.88 7.61
C ASN A 42 -24.75 11.86 6.71
N ILE A 43 -23.74 12.27 5.95
CA ILE A 43 -22.91 11.39 5.14
C ILE A 43 -21.71 10.92 5.98
N THR A 44 -21.46 9.62 5.98
CA THR A 44 -20.27 9.03 6.60
C THR A 44 -19.07 9.34 5.73
N THR A 45 -18.08 10.01 6.30
CA THR A 45 -16.88 10.45 5.59
C THR A 45 -15.64 9.99 6.35
N ALA A 46 -14.55 9.79 5.62
CA ALA A 46 -13.23 9.68 6.23
C ALA A 46 -12.25 10.58 5.50
N LYS A 47 -11.45 11.31 6.27
CA LYS A 47 -10.18 11.83 5.75
C LYS A 47 -9.22 10.66 5.73
N VAL A 48 -8.68 10.35 4.56
CA VAL A 48 -7.73 9.26 4.35
C VAL A 48 -6.36 9.86 4.07
N ILE A 49 -5.35 9.39 4.80
CA ILE A 49 -3.95 9.74 4.57
C ILE A 49 -3.21 8.45 4.25
N PHE A 50 -2.62 8.38 3.07
CA PHE A 50 -1.87 7.25 2.56
C PHE A 50 -0.39 7.64 2.47
N THR A 51 0.44 6.99 3.28
CA THR A 51 1.89 7.10 3.22
C THR A 51 2.45 5.86 2.56
N ILE A 52 3.22 6.06 1.50
CA ILE A 52 3.78 4.98 0.66
C ILE A 52 5.29 5.19 0.62
N ASN A 53 6.02 4.28 1.25
CA ASN A 53 7.48 4.29 1.24
C ASN A 53 7.97 3.27 0.21
N ILE A 54 8.73 3.72 -0.78
CA ILE A 54 9.26 2.88 -1.86
C ILE A 54 10.77 2.83 -1.70
N THR A 55 11.30 1.66 -1.37
CA THR A 55 12.74 1.43 -1.21
C THR A 55 13.30 0.72 -2.44
N ASN A 56 14.27 1.34 -3.11
CA ASN A 56 14.98 0.72 -4.22
C ASN A 56 15.86 -0.42 -3.69
N LEU A 57 15.74 -1.61 -4.28
CA LEU A 57 16.55 -2.78 -3.93
C LEU A 57 17.66 -3.05 -4.96
N ASN A 58 17.56 -2.40 -6.12
CA ASN A 58 18.50 -2.47 -7.23
C ASN A 58 19.16 -1.09 -7.44
N SER A 59 20.47 -1.06 -7.73
CA SER A 59 21.20 0.19 -8.00
C SER A 59 20.99 0.70 -9.43
N ASP A 60 20.59 -0.17 -10.35
CA ASP A 60 20.61 0.11 -11.78
C ASP A 60 19.29 0.74 -12.26
N VAL A 61 18.24 0.64 -11.44
CA VAL A 61 16.90 1.15 -11.71
C VAL A 61 16.33 1.84 -10.48
N TYR A 62 15.41 2.77 -10.69
CA TYR A 62 14.67 3.43 -9.62
C TYR A 62 13.22 3.66 -10.05
N VAL A 63 12.33 3.78 -9.06
CA VAL A 63 10.91 4.07 -9.31
C VAL A 63 10.74 5.57 -9.55
N LYS A 64 10.31 5.94 -10.75
CA LYS A 64 10.02 7.34 -11.11
C LYS A 64 8.54 7.70 -10.96
N LYS A 65 7.66 6.75 -11.30
CA LYS A 65 6.21 6.94 -11.29
C LYS A 65 5.55 5.83 -10.50
N PHE A 66 4.44 6.17 -9.86
CA PHE A 66 3.64 5.24 -9.07
C PHE A 66 2.17 5.43 -9.36
N SER A 67 1.42 4.35 -9.48
CA SER A 67 -0.01 4.39 -9.79
C SER A 67 -0.80 3.65 -8.72
N ILE A 68 -1.84 4.29 -8.21
CA ILE A 68 -2.78 3.69 -7.26
C ILE A 68 -4.13 3.56 -7.97
N ALA A 69 -4.72 2.38 -7.88
CA ALA A 69 -6.03 2.11 -8.45
C ALA A 69 -7.06 1.94 -7.33
N PHE A 70 -8.13 2.71 -7.40
CA PHE A 70 -9.30 2.54 -6.55
C PHE A 70 -10.45 1.97 -7.37
N PRO A 71 -11.26 1.05 -6.82
CA PRO A 71 -12.51 0.65 -7.46
C PRO A 71 -13.41 1.87 -7.71
N LYS A 72 -14.14 1.92 -8.83
CA LYS A 72 -14.96 3.09 -9.20
C LYS A 72 -16.05 3.46 -8.20
N ASN A 73 -16.50 2.52 -7.37
CA ASN A 73 -17.45 2.81 -6.29
C ASN A 73 -16.82 3.54 -5.10
N TYR A 74 -15.50 3.74 -5.08
CA TYR A 74 -14.83 4.57 -4.08
C TYR A 74 -15.05 6.03 -4.43
N LEU A 75 -15.98 6.65 -3.72
CA LEU A 75 -16.29 8.07 -3.87
C LEU A 75 -15.21 8.88 -3.17
N ILE A 76 -14.15 9.22 -3.91
CA ILE A 76 -13.01 10.00 -3.42
C ILE A 76 -13.02 11.43 -3.98
N SER A 77 -12.63 12.40 -3.15
CA SER A 77 -12.55 13.81 -3.52
C SER A 77 -11.41 14.53 -2.77
N GLN A 78 -11.16 15.80 -3.10
CA GLN A 78 -10.14 16.64 -2.46
C GLN A 78 -8.75 15.98 -2.40
N ILE A 79 -8.35 15.39 -3.53
CA ILE A 79 -7.10 14.64 -3.64
C ILE A 79 -5.94 15.63 -3.62
N THR A 80 -4.99 15.40 -2.72
CA THR A 80 -3.73 16.13 -2.60
C THR A 80 -2.60 15.12 -2.49
N ALA A 81 -1.45 15.41 -3.11
CA ALA A 81 -0.29 14.55 -3.03
C ALA A 81 0.98 15.38 -2.81
N ALA A 82 1.94 14.76 -2.13
CA ALA A 82 3.28 15.28 -1.95
C ALA A 82 4.29 14.13 -1.95
N ASP A 83 5.53 14.45 -2.25
CA ASP A 83 6.68 13.58 -2.01
C ASP A 83 7.66 14.24 -1.00
N ASP A 84 8.82 13.63 -0.79
CA ASP A 84 9.86 14.13 0.10
C ASP A 84 10.40 15.54 -0.31
N LYS A 85 10.07 16.02 -1.51
CA LYS A 85 10.58 17.27 -2.09
C LYS A 85 9.51 18.36 -2.20
N GLY A 86 8.23 18.02 -2.07
CA GLY A 86 7.13 18.98 -2.05
C GLY A 86 5.85 18.45 -2.68
N VAL A 87 5.00 19.37 -3.12
CA VAL A 87 3.68 19.02 -3.70
C VAL A 87 3.88 18.29 -5.03
N VAL A 88 3.07 17.25 -5.23
CA VAL A 88 2.97 16.48 -6.48
C VAL A 88 1.55 16.60 -6.99
N ASN A 89 1.37 16.88 -8.29
CA ASN A 89 0.05 16.94 -8.90
C ASN A 89 -0.36 15.56 -9.43
N PRO A 90 -1.31 14.86 -8.78
CA PRO A 90 -1.75 13.55 -9.26
C PRO A 90 -2.51 13.69 -10.57
N ASN A 91 -2.16 12.85 -11.56
CA ASN A 91 -2.98 12.70 -12.76
C ASN A 91 -4.06 11.65 -12.50
N VAL A 92 -5.32 12.12 -12.41
CA VAL A 92 -6.50 11.32 -12.11
C VAL A 92 -7.16 10.87 -13.41
N VAL A 93 -7.22 9.55 -13.64
CA VAL A 93 -7.84 8.94 -14.81
C VAL A 93 -8.96 8.01 -14.36
N ASN A 94 -10.13 8.09 -14.99
CA ASN A 94 -11.22 7.12 -14.80
C ASN A 94 -11.30 6.24 -16.05
N ASP A 95 -10.98 4.96 -15.91
CA ASP A 95 -10.96 4.01 -17.03
C ASP A 95 -12.29 3.27 -17.25
N GLY A 96 -13.33 3.60 -16.46
CA GLY A 96 -14.65 2.99 -16.50
C GLY A 96 -14.89 1.98 -15.37
N GLU A 97 -13.85 1.34 -14.84
CA GLU A 97 -13.91 0.36 -13.73
C GLU A 97 -13.17 0.84 -12.48
N LYS A 98 -12.11 1.62 -12.66
CA LYS A 98 -11.21 2.10 -11.62
C LYS A 98 -10.94 3.59 -11.76
N ILE A 99 -10.59 4.20 -10.64
CA ILE A 99 -9.99 5.53 -10.56
C ILE A 99 -8.49 5.32 -10.38
N LEU A 100 -7.71 5.72 -11.37
CA LEU A 100 -6.25 5.63 -11.36
C LEU A 100 -5.67 6.98 -10.96
N LEU A 101 -4.90 6.99 -9.88
CA LEU A 101 -4.08 8.13 -9.47
C LEU A 101 -2.64 7.87 -9.87
N ASN A 102 -2.15 8.60 -10.86
CA ASN A 102 -0.77 8.52 -11.31
C ASN A 102 0.05 9.63 -10.65
N LEU A 103 1.11 9.25 -9.97
CA LEU A 103 2.05 10.10 -9.26
C LEU A 103 3.43 9.99 -9.92
N GLU A 104 4.16 11.09 -9.97
CA GLU A 104 5.54 11.15 -10.45
C GLU A 104 6.37 11.88 -9.40
N PHE A 105 7.50 11.30 -9.00
CA PHE A 105 8.40 11.95 -8.06
C PHE A 105 9.01 13.19 -8.68
N ASN A 106 9.13 14.26 -7.89
CA ASN A 106 9.78 15.50 -8.26
C ASN A 106 11.29 15.29 -8.47
N ASP A 107 11.94 14.66 -7.49
CA ASP A 107 13.38 14.34 -7.50
C ASP A 107 13.64 13.12 -6.60
N PRO A 108 13.46 11.89 -7.14
CA PRO A 108 13.64 10.67 -6.36
C PRO A 108 15.12 10.42 -6.05
N ALA A 109 15.41 10.08 -4.79
CA ALA A 109 16.68 9.52 -4.39
C ALA A 109 16.97 8.23 -5.18
N ILE A 110 18.17 8.17 -5.74
CA ILE A 110 18.66 7.06 -6.57
C ILE A 110 19.69 6.24 -5.83
N GLY A 111 19.79 4.96 -6.19
CA GLY A 111 20.73 4.02 -5.61
C GLY A 111 20.04 2.95 -4.79
N ARG A 112 20.80 1.92 -4.45
CA ARG A 112 20.31 0.81 -3.64
C ARG A 112 20.04 1.28 -2.20
N ASP A 113 18.98 0.76 -1.61
CA ASP A 113 18.52 1.01 -0.25
C ASP A 113 18.08 2.46 0.02
N THR A 114 17.93 3.29 -1.02
CA THR A 114 17.29 4.60 -0.88
C THR A 114 15.78 4.45 -0.84
N THR A 115 15.14 5.17 0.07
CA THR A 115 13.68 5.22 0.21
C THR A 115 13.15 6.57 -0.26
N ASN A 116 12.09 6.54 -1.07
CA ASN A 116 11.31 7.69 -1.50
C ASN A 116 9.87 7.54 -1.00
N SER A 117 9.26 8.63 -0.57
CA SER A 117 7.93 8.60 0.04
C SER A 117 6.91 9.40 -0.76
N PHE A 118 5.72 8.86 -0.93
CA PHE A 118 4.54 9.63 -1.30
C PHE A 118 3.61 9.78 -0.10
N HIS A 119 3.02 10.97 0.03
CA HIS A 119 1.95 11.29 0.97
C HIS A 119 0.73 11.73 0.16
N LEU A 120 -0.28 10.87 0.10
CA LEU A 120 -1.55 11.12 -0.58
C LEU A 120 -2.64 11.35 0.47
N ALA A 121 -3.40 12.44 0.35
CA ALA A 121 -4.56 12.68 1.20
C ALA A 121 -5.80 12.98 0.37
N PHE A 122 -6.94 12.42 0.78
CA PHE A 122 -8.23 12.60 0.12
C PHE A 122 -9.38 12.43 1.11
N LEU A 123 -10.56 12.89 0.73
CA LEU A 123 -11.81 12.55 1.41
C LEU A 123 -12.46 11.35 0.73
N GLN A 124 -12.95 10.41 1.51
CA GLN A 124 -13.73 9.27 1.05
C GLN A 124 -15.12 9.28 1.67
N GLU A 125 -16.15 9.17 0.85
CA GLU A 125 -17.54 9.03 1.30
C GLU A 125 -17.94 7.55 1.42
N LYS A 126 -18.92 7.27 2.28
CA LYS A 126 -19.57 5.95 2.44
C LYS A 126 -18.60 4.82 2.81
N ILE A 127 -17.53 5.12 3.54
CA ILE A 127 -16.54 4.13 3.97
C ILE A 127 -17.03 3.25 5.13
N PHE A 128 -17.98 3.75 5.92
CA PHE A 128 -18.64 2.99 6.98
C PHE A 128 -20.15 3.20 6.95
N ASP A 129 -20.87 2.20 7.42
CA ASP A 129 -22.31 2.26 7.65
C ASP A 129 -22.61 2.23 9.15
N VAL A 130 -23.77 2.78 9.53
CA VAL A 130 -24.21 2.92 10.91
C VAL A 130 -25.52 2.17 11.09
N SER A 131 -25.44 0.97 11.65
CA SER A 131 -26.61 0.15 11.99
C SER A 131 -26.90 0.23 13.48
N GLY A 132 -27.84 1.11 13.86
CA GLY A 132 -28.16 1.40 15.25
C GLY A 132 -26.96 2.00 16.00
N ASN A 133 -26.44 1.26 16.99
CA ASN A 133 -25.28 1.65 17.79
C ASN A 133 -23.96 1.04 17.30
N ILE A 134 -23.99 0.29 16.20
CA ILE A 134 -22.86 -0.40 15.62
C ILE A 134 -22.39 0.35 14.38
N TRP A 135 -21.07 0.52 14.25
CA TRP A 135 -20.43 0.99 13.03
C TRP A 135 -19.82 -0.19 12.30
N GLU A 136 -20.14 -0.31 11.01
CA GLU A 136 -19.59 -1.33 10.12
C GLU A 136 -18.63 -0.65 9.14
N LEU A 137 -17.36 -0.99 9.21
CA LEU A 137 -16.29 -0.38 8.41
C LEU A 137 -15.73 -1.40 7.42
N ILE A 138 -15.60 -1.01 6.16
CA ILE A 138 -14.88 -1.80 5.15
C ILE A 138 -13.50 -1.20 4.97
N ILE A 139 -12.47 -1.95 5.38
CA ILE A 139 -11.07 -1.55 5.19
C ILE A 139 -10.56 -2.23 3.92
N PRO A 140 -10.15 -1.47 2.90
CA PRO A 140 -9.53 -2.02 1.70
C PRO A 140 -8.21 -2.73 2.03
N THR A 141 -7.96 -3.85 1.36
CA THR A 141 -6.66 -4.54 1.33
C THR A 141 -5.97 -4.30 -0.02
N LEU A 142 -4.66 -4.51 -0.09
CA LEU A 142 -3.91 -4.39 -1.35
C LEU A 142 -4.03 -5.67 -2.18
N GLU A 143 -4.41 -5.55 -3.46
CA GLU A 143 -4.59 -6.71 -4.37
C GLU A 143 -3.26 -7.36 -4.83
N ASN A 144 -2.14 -6.63 -4.84
CA ASN A 144 -0.88 -7.12 -5.43
C ASN A 144 0.26 -7.09 -4.41
N GLN A 145 0.63 -8.25 -3.88
CA GLN A 145 1.58 -8.38 -2.75
C GLN A 145 3.05 -8.62 -3.16
N THR A 146 3.36 -8.72 -4.46
CA THR A 146 4.71 -9.14 -4.90
C THR A 146 5.83 -8.18 -4.53
N SER A 147 5.54 -6.88 -4.42
CA SER A 147 6.47 -5.84 -3.96
C SER A 147 6.07 -5.21 -2.63
N VAL A 148 5.00 -5.69 -1.98
CA VAL A 148 4.51 -5.16 -0.70
C VAL A 148 5.29 -5.83 0.42
N SER A 149 6.08 -5.04 1.15
CA SER A 149 6.84 -5.49 2.32
C SER A 149 5.99 -5.42 3.59
N GLY A 150 5.15 -4.40 3.70
CA GLY A 150 4.23 -4.24 4.83
C GLY A 150 3.06 -3.34 4.51
N TYR A 151 1.92 -3.61 5.14
CA TYR A 151 0.70 -2.81 5.03
C TYR A 151 0.12 -2.57 6.43
N ARG A 152 0.01 -1.32 6.82
CA ARG A 152 -0.54 -0.90 8.11
C ARG A 152 -1.79 -0.05 7.88
N ALA A 153 -2.92 -0.50 8.41
CA ALA A 153 -4.14 0.29 8.42
C ALA A 153 -4.43 0.78 9.84
N ILE A 154 -4.75 2.06 9.97
CA ILE A 154 -5.05 2.71 11.24
C ILE A 154 -6.37 3.45 11.09
N VAL A 155 -7.31 3.20 11.99
CA VAL A 155 -8.59 3.88 12.03
C VAL A 155 -8.68 4.69 13.31
N TYR A 156 -8.97 5.98 13.16
CA TYR A 156 -9.26 6.92 14.23
C TYR A 156 -10.75 7.18 14.28
N LEU A 157 -11.32 6.95 15.44
CA LEU A 157 -12.74 7.15 15.72
C LEU A 157 -12.95 8.58 16.21
N PRO A 158 -14.09 9.22 15.89
CA PRO A 158 -14.37 10.56 16.36
C PRO A 158 -14.43 10.59 17.89
N ASP A 159 -13.93 11.68 18.46
CA ASP A 159 -13.98 11.95 19.89
C ASP A 159 -15.45 11.99 20.36
N ASN A 160 -15.74 11.42 21.53
CA ASN A 160 -17.09 11.30 22.12
C ASN A 160 -18.03 10.30 21.42
N SER A 161 -17.50 9.36 20.65
CA SER A 161 -18.24 8.19 20.22
C SER A 161 -18.47 7.23 21.41
N ASP A 162 -19.59 7.38 22.13
CA ASP A 162 -20.08 6.37 23.10
C ASP A 162 -20.53 5.05 22.41
N ARG A 163 -20.36 4.97 21.09
CA ARG A 163 -20.81 3.86 20.25
C ARG A 163 -19.84 2.69 20.32
N LYS A 164 -20.39 1.49 20.41
CA LYS A 164 -19.65 0.24 20.35
C LYS A 164 -19.36 -0.08 18.88
N ILE A 165 -18.12 -0.45 18.57
CA ILE A 165 -17.75 -0.78 17.19
C ILE A 165 -17.80 -2.29 17.03
N SER A 166 -18.53 -2.72 16.00
CA SER A 166 -18.48 -4.10 15.54
C SER A 166 -17.55 -4.15 14.35
N ILE A 167 -16.37 -4.71 14.56
CA ILE A 167 -15.36 -4.79 13.51
C ILE A 167 -15.60 -6.07 12.72
N ALA A 168 -16.03 -5.93 11.46
CA ALA A 168 -15.99 -7.03 10.52
C ALA A 168 -14.53 -7.36 10.15
N LYS A 169 -14.27 -8.61 9.75
CA LYS A 169 -12.92 -9.12 9.42
C LYS A 169 -12.16 -8.19 8.46
N PRO A 170 -10.81 -8.10 8.56
CA PRO A 170 -9.94 -8.85 9.46
C PRO A 170 -9.95 -8.34 10.90
N ARG A 171 -9.57 -9.20 11.86
CA ARG A 171 -9.49 -8.83 13.28
C ARG A 171 -8.34 -7.82 13.47
N PRO A 172 -8.54 -6.73 14.22
CA PRO A 172 -7.49 -5.76 14.46
C PRO A 172 -6.36 -6.36 15.29
N SER A 173 -5.14 -5.92 15.01
CA SER A 173 -3.93 -6.26 15.75
C SER A 173 -3.90 -5.55 17.11
N LEU A 174 -4.38 -4.31 17.19
CA LEU A 174 -4.43 -3.53 18.43
C LEU A 174 -5.63 -2.58 18.45
N ILE A 175 -6.23 -2.41 19.63
CA ILE A 175 -7.23 -1.40 19.93
C ILE A 175 -6.73 -0.60 21.14
N GLN A 176 -6.56 0.70 20.99
CA GLN A 176 -6.09 1.60 22.06
C GLN A 176 -6.90 2.91 22.02
N GLY A 177 -7.83 3.07 22.97
CA GLY A 177 -8.71 4.24 23.02
C GLY A 177 -9.57 4.36 21.75
N ASN A 178 -9.48 5.50 21.06
CA ASN A 178 -10.17 5.75 19.79
C ASN A 178 -9.38 5.28 18.55
N LYS A 179 -8.25 4.58 18.73
CA LYS A 179 -7.37 4.11 17.65
C LYS A 179 -7.47 2.59 17.49
N ILE A 180 -7.71 2.13 16.27
CA ILE A 180 -7.72 0.72 15.90
C ILE A 180 -6.65 0.49 14.83
N ILE A 181 -5.84 -0.55 14.99
CA ILE A 181 -4.67 -0.82 14.14
C ILE A 181 -4.74 -2.25 13.60
N TRP A 182 -4.45 -2.39 12.31
CA TRP A 182 -4.22 -3.65 11.62
C TRP A 182 -2.80 -3.64 11.03
N GLU A 183 -2.02 -4.66 11.38
CA GLU A 183 -0.71 -4.93 10.81
C GLU A 183 -0.86 -6.10 9.83
N ASN A 184 -0.57 -5.85 8.55
CA ASN A 184 -0.73 -6.78 7.43
C ASN A 184 -2.12 -7.48 7.38
N PRO A 185 -3.24 -6.71 7.38
CA PRO A 185 -4.60 -7.23 7.26
C PRO A 185 -4.89 -8.01 5.98
#